data_AF-A0A832IZF5-F1
#
_entry.id   AF-A0A832IZF5-F1
#
_cell.length_a   1.000
_cell.length_b   1.000
_cell.length_c   1.000
_cell.angle_alpha   90.00
_cell.angle_beta   90.00
_cell.angle_gamma   90.00
#
_symmetry.space_group_name_H-M   'P 1'
#
loop_
_entity.id
_entity.type
_entity.pdbx_description
1 polymer ?
#
loop_
_entity_poly.entity_id
_entity_poly.type
_entity_poly.pdbx_seq_one_letter_code
_entity_poly.pdbx_strand_id
1 'polypeptide(L)'
;AVPTETQVMVKREDEQAFAELNAANPIFVEDAARLFYEGLQNDPRIEDFRVIASHQESLHSHDAVSIVTEGDTFVSDSLDPKLFNTLFHVG
;
A
#
# COMPACT_ATOMS: atom_id res chain seq x y z
N ALA A 1 -1.81 3.39 8.85
CA ALA A 1 -2.13 2.01 8.41
C ALA A 1 -0.85 1.19 8.35
N VAL A 2 0.13 1.56 7.53
CA VAL A 2 1.48 0.96 7.54
C VAL A 2 2.35 1.64 8.62
N PRO A 3 3.09 0.89 9.46
CA PRO A 3 3.77 1.42 10.65
C PRO A 3 5.11 2.10 10.37
N THR A 4 5.68 1.95 9.18
CA THR A 4 6.99 2.49 8.80
C THR A 4 6.87 3.40 7.57
N GLU A 5 6.82 4.69 7.82
CA GLU A 5 6.80 5.70 6.76
C GLU A 5 8.20 5.92 6.15
N THR A 6 8.27 6.23 4.86
CA THR A 6 9.54 6.50 4.16
C THR A 6 10.19 7.77 4.72
N GLN A 7 11.50 7.70 5.00
CA GLN A 7 12.29 8.82 5.49
C GLN A 7 13.41 9.15 4.49
N VAL A 8 13.60 10.45 4.16
CA VAL A 8 14.51 10.87 3.08
C VAL A 8 15.93 11.16 3.58
N MET A 9 16.06 11.95 4.65
CA MET A 9 17.35 12.26 5.28
C MET A 9 17.25 11.93 6.76
N VAL A 10 18.12 11.02 7.21
CA VAL A 10 18.09 10.46 8.57
C VAL A 10 19.48 10.45 9.16
N LYS A 11 19.59 10.59 10.48
CA LYS A 11 20.85 10.27 11.17
C LYS A 11 20.96 8.76 11.30
N ARG A 12 22.16 8.28 11.63
CA ARG A 12 22.42 6.83 11.81
C ARG A 12 21.51 6.19 12.85
N GLU A 13 21.21 6.90 13.95
CA GLU A 13 20.32 6.42 15.00
C GLU A 13 18.88 6.26 14.49
N ASP A 14 18.42 7.19 13.65
CA ASP A 14 17.08 7.17 13.07
C ASP A 14 16.94 6.03 12.04
N GLU A 15 17.96 5.82 11.20
CA GLU A 15 18.02 4.69 10.25
C GLU A 15 17.96 3.34 10.98
N GLN A 16 18.71 3.21 12.08
CA GLN A 16 18.68 1.99 12.88
C GLN A 16 17.30 1.75 13.49
N ALA A 17 16.68 2.78 14.08
CA ALA A 17 15.34 2.69 14.63
C ALA A 17 14.29 2.33 13.56
N PHE A 18 14.42 2.90 12.35
CA PHE A 18 13.58 2.55 11.22
C PHE A 18 13.73 1.07 10.83
N ALA A 19 14.96 0.58 10.70
CA ALA A 19 15.24 -0.81 10.33
C ALA A 19 14.70 -1.80 11.39
N GLU A 20 14.89 -1.50 12.67
CA GLU A 20 14.35 -2.31 13.78
C GLU A 20 12.82 -2.33 13.77
N LEU A 21 12.18 -1.17 13.57
CA LEU A 21 10.72 -1.07 13.51
C LEU A 21 10.13 -1.81 12.30
N ASN A 22 10.78 -1.70 11.13
CA ASN A 22 10.35 -2.37 9.92
C ASN A 22 10.49 -3.90 10.03
N ALA A 23 11.59 -4.37 10.62
CA ALA A 23 11.81 -5.79 10.89
C ALA A 23 10.82 -6.35 11.92
N ALA A 24 10.38 -5.54 12.88
CA ALA A 24 9.40 -5.94 13.89
C ALA A 24 7.95 -5.98 13.38
N ASN A 25 7.66 -5.33 12.24
CA ASN A 25 6.31 -5.23 11.69
C ASN A 25 6.27 -5.64 10.19
N PRO A 26 6.65 -6.88 9.85
CA PRO A 26 6.50 -7.36 8.48
C PRO A 26 5.01 -7.43 8.12
N ILE A 27 4.65 -6.91 6.96
CA ILE A 27 3.28 -6.98 6.43
C ILE A 27 3.31 -7.49 4.99
N PHE A 28 2.33 -8.30 4.60
CA PHE A 28 2.10 -8.62 3.20
C PHE A 28 1.34 -7.48 2.50
N VAL A 29 1.38 -7.44 1.16
CA VAL A 29 0.69 -6.41 0.37
C VAL A 29 -0.83 -6.44 0.58
N GLU A 30 -1.40 -7.63 0.84
CA GLU A 30 -2.80 -7.83 1.19
C GLU A 30 -3.16 -7.27 2.57
N ASP A 31 -2.24 -7.37 3.53
CA ASP A 31 -2.44 -6.80 4.87
C ASP A 31 -2.41 -5.28 4.82
N ALA A 32 -1.50 -4.70 4.02
CA ALA A 32 -1.49 -3.27 3.76
C ALA A 32 -2.85 -2.81 3.21
N ALA A 33 -3.38 -3.48 2.17
CA ALA A 33 -4.68 -3.16 1.60
C ALA A 33 -5.82 -3.26 2.63
N ARG A 34 -5.81 -4.28 3.50
CA ARG A 34 -6.81 -4.46 4.57
C ARG A 34 -6.75 -3.36 5.63
N LEU A 35 -5.56 -2.96 6.05
CA LEU A 35 -5.37 -1.89 7.04
C LEU A 35 -5.90 -0.53 6.52
N PHE A 36 -5.69 -0.24 5.24
CA PHE A 36 -6.27 0.96 4.62
C PHE A 36 -7.78 0.83 4.47
N TYR A 37 -8.29 -0.34 4.05
CA TYR A 37 -9.72 -0.61 3.97
C TYR A 37 -10.42 -0.36 5.31
N GLU A 38 -9.92 -0.94 6.40
CA GLU A 38 -10.49 -0.74 7.75
C GLU A 38 -10.49 0.74 8.16
N GLY A 39 -9.42 1.47 7.83
CA GLY A 39 -9.36 2.91 8.11
C GLY A 39 -10.42 3.71 7.35
N LEU A 40 -10.65 3.39 6.08
CA LEU A 40 -11.64 4.05 5.22
C LEU A 40 -13.07 3.65 5.58
N GLN A 41 -13.32 2.36 5.86
CA GLN A 41 -14.64 1.83 6.25
C GLN A 41 -15.16 2.46 7.55
N ASN A 42 -14.26 2.84 8.46
CA ASN A 42 -14.62 3.47 9.73
C ASN A 42 -14.89 4.99 9.62
N ASP A 43 -14.67 5.61 8.46
CA ASP A 43 -14.97 7.02 8.22
C ASP A 43 -16.34 7.16 7.54
N PRO A 44 -17.39 7.63 8.25
CA PRO A 44 -18.75 7.70 7.71
C PRO A 44 -18.92 8.72 6.56
N ARG A 45 -17.88 9.50 6.24
CA ARG A 45 -17.88 10.43 5.10
C ARG A 45 -17.48 9.76 3.79
N ILE A 46 -16.97 8.52 3.86
CA ILE A 46 -16.48 7.75 2.72
C ILE A 46 -17.48 6.62 2.47
N GLU A 47 -18.18 6.68 1.35
CA GLU A 47 -19.20 5.67 0.99
C GLU A 47 -18.60 4.56 0.13
N ASP A 48 -18.04 4.93 -1.03
CA ASP A 48 -17.41 4.00 -1.97
C ASP A 48 -15.92 4.31 -2.12
N PHE A 49 -15.08 3.28 -2.15
CA PHE A 49 -13.64 3.46 -2.34
C PHE A 49 -12.97 2.22 -2.95
N ARG A 50 -11.78 2.41 -3.51
CA ARG A 50 -10.88 1.34 -3.92
C ARG A 50 -9.49 1.59 -3.37
N VAL A 51 -8.92 0.61 -2.69
CA VAL A 51 -7.52 0.61 -2.26
C VAL A 51 -6.73 -0.29 -3.20
N ILE A 52 -5.64 0.26 -3.74
CA ILE A 52 -4.66 -0.49 -4.52
C ILE A 52 -3.30 -0.35 -3.83
N ALA A 53 -2.71 -1.46 -3.43
CA ALA A 53 -1.37 -1.52 -2.85
C ALA A 53 -0.43 -2.24 -3.81
N SER A 54 0.74 -1.64 -4.08
CA SER A 54 1.82 -2.27 -4.86
C SER A 54 3.06 -2.37 -3.99
N HIS A 55 3.61 -3.57 -3.87
CA HIS A 55 4.89 -3.83 -3.26
C HIS A 55 5.96 -3.97 -4.36
N GLN A 56 6.87 -3.00 -4.42
CA GLN A 56 8.00 -3.03 -5.34
C GLN A 56 9.04 -4.02 -4.81
N GLU A 57 9.01 -5.23 -5.36
CA GLU A 57 9.86 -6.33 -4.90
C GLU A 57 11.33 -6.03 -5.18
N SER A 58 12.17 -6.16 -4.16
CA SER A 58 13.62 -5.99 -4.32
C SER A 58 14.30 -7.22 -4.94
N LEU A 59 13.72 -8.41 -4.77
CA LEU A 59 14.29 -9.69 -5.18
C LEU A 59 13.71 -10.22 -6.50
N HIS A 60 12.59 -9.68 -6.96
CA HIS A 60 11.88 -10.12 -8.15
C HIS A 60 11.78 -9.00 -9.18
N SER A 61 11.69 -9.36 -10.46
CA SER A 61 11.51 -8.41 -11.55
C SER A 61 10.04 -8.01 -11.77
N HIS A 62 9.19 -8.23 -10.79
CA HIS A 62 7.76 -7.95 -10.83
C HIS A 62 7.28 -7.54 -9.44
N ASP A 63 6.27 -6.68 -9.40
CA ASP A 63 5.65 -6.23 -8.16
C ASP A 63 4.58 -7.22 -7.69
N ALA A 64 4.35 -7.27 -6.38
CA ALA A 64 3.17 -7.90 -5.81
C ALA A 64 2.08 -6.84 -5.60
N VAL A 65 0.87 -7.10 -6.09
CA VAL A 65 -0.22 -6.10 -6.09
C VAL A 65 -1.48 -6.67 -5.43
N SER A 66 -2.13 -5.86 -4.59
CA SER A 66 -3.42 -6.18 -3.96
C SER A 66 -4.44 -5.07 -4.21
N ILE A 67 -5.71 -5.46 -4.44
CA ILE A 67 -6.83 -4.55 -4.68
C ILE A 67 -8.02 -4.97 -3.82
N VAL A 68 -8.63 -4.00 -3.14
CA VAL A 68 -9.91 -4.16 -2.44
C VAL A 68 -10.83 -2.99 -2.80
N THR A 69 -12.11 -3.28 -3.02
CA THR A 69 -13.13 -2.30 -3.40
C THR A 69 -14.32 -2.40 -2.45
N GLU A 70 -14.81 -1.25 -2.00
CA GLU A 70 -16.08 -1.08 -1.29
C GLU A 70 -17.06 -0.31 -2.18
N GLY A 71 -18.31 -0.78 -2.25
CA GLY A 71 -19.38 -0.15 -3.01
C GLY A 71 -19.37 -0.44 -4.52
N ASP A 72 -20.33 0.15 -5.24
CA ASP A 72 -20.60 -0.14 -6.65
C ASP A 72 -19.85 0.78 -7.62
N THR A 73 -19.40 1.96 -7.16
CA THR A 73 -18.75 2.99 -8.00
C THR A 73 -17.53 2.46 -8.76
N PHE A 74 -16.80 1.53 -8.16
CA PHE A 74 -15.58 0.95 -8.72
C PHE A 74 -15.73 -0.53 -9.04
N VAL A 75 -16.94 -1.08 -9.17
CA VAL A 75 -17.11 -2.46 -9.63
C VAL A 75 -16.80 -2.53 -11.12
N SER A 76 -15.97 -3.50 -11.52
CA SER A 76 -15.63 -3.75 -12.91
C SER A 76 -15.29 -5.22 -13.12
N ASP A 77 -15.76 -5.80 -14.22
CA ASP A 77 -15.45 -7.19 -14.61
C ASP A 77 -13.98 -7.37 -15.01
N SER A 78 -13.28 -6.28 -15.32
CA SER A 78 -11.88 -6.30 -15.70
C SER A 78 -11.12 -5.05 -15.22
N LEU A 79 -9.81 -5.18 -15.09
CA LEU A 79 -8.93 -4.07 -14.74
C LEU A 79 -8.34 -3.48 -16.02
N ASP A 80 -8.32 -2.14 -16.13
CA ASP A 80 -7.59 -1.47 -17.21
C ASP A 80 -6.11 -1.90 -17.14
N PRO A 81 -5.51 -2.40 -18.24
CA PRO A 81 -4.09 -2.73 -18.27
C PRO A 81 -3.15 -1.58 -17.87
N LYS A 82 -3.61 -0.33 -17.98
CA LYS A 82 -2.86 0.87 -17.57
C LYS A 82 -3.08 1.28 -16.11
N LEU A 83 -3.97 0.62 -15.38
CA LEU A 83 -4.33 0.96 -14.00
C LEU A 83 -3.10 1.03 -13.08
N PHE A 84 -2.13 0.15 -13.30
CA PHE A 84 -0.93 0.06 -12.48
C PHE A 84 0.18 1.02 -12.90
N ASN A 85 0.08 1.63 -14.09
CA ASN A 85 1.14 2.50 -14.61
C ASN A 85 1.38 3.72 -13.71
N THR A 86 0.37 4.17 -12.97
CA THR A 86 0.48 5.29 -12.02
C THR A 86 1.08 4.88 -10.67
N LEU A 87 1.27 3.58 -10.40
CA LEU A 87 1.84 3.08 -9.14
C LEU A 87 3.36 2.99 -9.17
N PHE A 88 3.96 3.18 -10.35
CA PHE A 88 5.40 3.29 -10.51
C PHE A 88 5.81 4.75 -10.34
N HIS A 89 6.74 5.02 -9.42
CA HIS A 89 7.43 6.30 -9.41
C HIS A 89 8.47 6.29 -10.54
N VAL A 90 8.20 7.01 -11.63
CA VAL A 90 9.22 7.35 -12.62
C VAL A 90 10.02 8.48 -11.98
N GLY A 91 11.26 8.19 -11.58
CA GLY A 91 12.09 9.09 -10.76
C GLY A 91 12.33 10.48 -11.34
#